data_AF-X1VJ14-F1
#
_entry.id   AF-X1VJ14-F1
#
_cell.length_a   1.000
_cell.length_b   1.000
_cell.length_c   1.000
_cell.angle_alpha   90.00
_cell.angle_beta   90.00
_cell.angle_gamma   90.00
#
_symmetry.space_group_name_H-M   'P 1'
#
loop_
_entity.id
_entity.type
_entity.pdbx_description
1 polymer ?
#
loop_
_entity_poly.entity_id
_entity_poly.type
_entity_poly.pdbx_seq_one_letter_code
_entity_poly.pdbx_strand_id
1 'polypeptide(L)' 'MRGHITQRSKGTYSIKISIGKDPATGKYKSQWFTVKGSKRDAEKRLSELLHQIDTGNYMKPGKTTVADYLRR' A
#
# COMPACT_ATOMS: atom_id res chain seq x y z
N MET A 1 -9.44 9.89 5.79
CA MET A 1 -9.10 9.06 4.61
C MET A 1 -7.71 8.45 4.79
N ARG A 2 -7.61 7.13 5.05
CA ARG A 2 -6.33 6.45 5.41
C ARG A 2 -5.48 6.03 4.20
N GLY A 3 -6.01 6.11 2.97
CA GLY A 3 -5.26 5.81 1.75
C GLY A 3 -5.71 6.62 0.54
N HIS A 4 -4.81 6.79 -0.43
CA HIS A 4 -5.02 7.49 -1.69
C HIS A 4 -4.43 6.67 -2.84
N ILE A 5 -5.21 6.39 -3.88
CA ILE A 5 -4.75 5.71 -5.10
C ILE A 5 -4.64 6.76 -6.20
N THR A 6 -3.48 6.85 -6.84
CA THR A 6 -3.25 7.71 -7.99
C THR A 6 -2.75 6.87 -9.16
N GLN A 7 -3.27 7.10 -10.36
CA GLN A 7 -2.78 6.43 -11.55
C GLN A 7 -1.53 7.16 -12.06
N ARG A 8 -0.41 6.45 -12.17
CA ARG A 8 0.84 7.01 -12.73
C ARG A 8 0.93 6.85 -14.24
N SER A 9 0.48 5.72 -14.76
CA SER A 9 0.48 5.42 -16.20
C SER A 9 -0.57 4.35 -16.52
N LYS A 10 -0.77 4.04 -17.81
CA LYS A 10 -1.71 2.98 -18.22
C LYS A 10 -1.27 1.65 -17.58
N GLY A 11 -2.13 1.09 -16.72
CA GLY A 11 -1.83 -0.15 -16.00
C GLY A 11 -0.85 -0.01 -14.82
N THR A 12 -0.55 1.19 -14.35
CA THR A 12 0.27 1.40 -13.14
C THR A 12 -0.38 2.42 -12.20
N TYR A 13 -0.56 2.01 -10.96
CA TYR A 13 -1.19 2.78 -9.88
C TYR A 13 -0.23 2.91 -8.71
N SER A 14 -0.20 4.07 -8.08
CA SER A 14 0.51 4.33 -6.84
C SER A 14 -0.49 4.48 -5.71
N ILE A 15 -0.27 3.78 -4.61
CA ILE A 15 -1.09 3.82 -3.40
C ILE A 15 -0.27 4.49 -2.30
N LYS A 16 -0.77 5.61 -1.78
CA LYS A 16 -0.23 6.29 -0.60
C LYS A 16 -1.08 5.90 0.60
N ILE A 17 -0.46 5.39 1.65
CA ILE A 17 -1.14 4.99 2.89
C ILE A 17 -0.48 5.70 4.06
N SER A 18 -1.30 6.29 4.93
CA SER A 18 -0.80 6.86 6.18
C SER A 18 -0.80 5.78 7.25
N ILE A 19 0.39 5.39 7.70
CA ILE A 19 0.59 4.34 8.71
C ILE A 19 0.50 4.90 10.14
N GLY A 20 0.11 6.16 10.28
CA GLY A 20 -0.05 6.82 11.57
C GLY A 20 1.23 7.50 12.06
N LYS A 21 1.20 7.90 13.33
CA LYS A 21 2.28 8.60 14.00
C LYS A 21 3.29 7.57 14.49
N ASP A 22 4.52 7.69 14.03
CA ASP A 22 5.58 6.83 14.50
C ASP A 22 5.93 7.19 15.96
N PRO A 23 5.88 6.24 16.91
CA PRO A 23 6.09 6.53 18.32
C PRO A 23 7.54 6.93 18.65
N ALA A 24 8.51 6.51 17.83
CA ALA A 24 9.93 6.84 18.05
C ALA A 24 10.31 8.23 17.52
N THR A 25 9.65 8.71 16.47
CA THR A 25 10.00 9.97 15.81
C THR A 25 8.93 11.05 15.91
N GLY A 26 7.73 10.72 16.38
CA GLY A 26 6.58 11.62 16.49
C GLY A 26 6.05 12.13 15.14
N LYS A 27 6.63 11.70 14.02
CA LYS A 27 6.25 12.13 12.68
C LYS A 27 5.20 11.19 12.10
N TYR A 28 4.26 11.75 11.36
CA TYR A 28 3.35 10.96 10.54
C TYR A 28 4.16 10.26 9.46
N LYS A 29 4.12 8.92 9.45
CA LYS A 29 4.72 8.15 8.38
C LYS A 29 3.66 7.84 7.33
N SER A 30 4.01 8.13 6.08
CA SER A 30 3.26 7.69 4.91
C SER A 30 4.12 6.71 4.13
N GLN A 31 3.51 5.66 3.61
CA GLN A 31 4.16 4.71 2.73
C GLN A 31 3.53 4.77 1.34
N TRP A 32 4.38 4.65 0.32
CA TRP A 32 4.00 4.60 -1.07
C TRP A 32 4.21 3.18 -1.60
N PHE A 33 3.21 2.67 -2.30
CA PHE A 33 3.23 1.38 -2.97
C PHE A 33 2.93 1.57 -4.44
N THR A 34 3.64 0.84 -5.30
CA THR A 34 3.36 0.82 -6.74
C THR A 34 2.72 -0.52 -7.08
N VAL A 35 1.55 -0.47 -7.71
CA VAL A 35 0.81 -1.62 -8.21
C VAL A 35 0.78 -1.53 -9.73
N LYS A 36 1.26 -2.58 -10.41
CA LYS A 36 1.10 -2.76 -11.85
C LYS A 36 -0.07 -3.70 -12.07
N GLY A 37 -1.06 -3.31 -12.85
CA GLY A 37 -2.29 -4.07 -13.05
C GLY A 37 -3.49 -3.18 -13.33
N SER A 38 -4.68 -3.65 -12.97
CA SER A 38 -5.92 -2.90 -13.08
C SER A 38 -6.17 -2.01 -11.85
N LYS A 39 -7.09 -1.05 -11.99
CA LYS A 39 -7.55 -0.26 -10.84
C LYS A 39 -8.08 -1.15 -9.70
N ARG A 40 -8.74 -2.25 -10.05
CA ARG A 40 -9.31 -3.22 -9.10
C ARG A 40 -8.22 -3.90 -8.26
N ASP A 41 -7.08 -4.22 -8.87
CA ASP A 41 -5.93 -4.79 -8.15
C ASP A 41 -5.33 -3.79 -7.15
N ALA A 42 -5.30 -2.51 -7.52
CA ALA A 42 -4.86 -1.44 -6.63
C ALA A 42 -5.82 -1.25 -5.43
N GLU A 43 -7.13 -1.33 -5.66
CA GLU A 43 -8.14 -1.25 -4.59
C GLU A 43 -8.08 -2.44 -3.64
N LYS A 44 -7.91 -3.67 -4.18
CA LYS A 44 -7.72 -4.87 -3.36
C LYS A 44 -6.47 -4.76 -2.50
N ARG A 45 -5.34 -4.34 -3.10
CA ARG A 45 -4.08 -4.15 -2.37
C ARG A 45 -4.16 -3.06 -1.31
N LEU A 46 -4.87 -1.96 -1.58
CA LEU A 46 -5.13 -0.92 -0.58
C LEU A 46 -5.89 -1.50 0.62
N SER A 47 -6.95 -2.29 0.39
CA SER A 47 -7.73 -2.90 1.47
C SER A 47 -6.89 -3.86 2.32
N GLU A 48 -6.07 -4.70 1.70
CA GLU A 48 -5.13 -5.58 2.41
C GLU A 48 -4.17 -4.80 3.31
N LEU A 49 -3.59 -3.72 2.79
CA LEU A 49 -2.64 -2.89 3.53
C LEU A 49 -3.32 -2.13 4.68
N LEU A 50 -4.54 -1.63 4.46
CA LEU A 50 -5.33 -1.01 5.53
C LEU A 50 -5.66 -2.01 6.63
N HIS A 51 -6.03 -3.24 6.27
CA HIS A 51 -6.31 -4.30 7.24
C HIS A 51 -5.06 -4.67 8.04
N GLN A 52 -3.88 -4.78 7.41
CA GLN A 52 -2.62 -5.04 8.11
C GLN A 52 -2.24 -3.93 9.11
N ILE A 53 -2.52 -2.67 8.77
CA ILE A 53 -2.31 -1.53 9.68
C ILE A 53 -3.28 -1.60 10.86
N ASP A 54 -4.56 -1.91 10.59
CA ASP A 54 -5.60 -1.96 11.61
C ASP A 54 -5.36 -3.11 12.61
N THR A 55 -4.97 -4.27 12.10
CA THR A 55 -4.59 -5.45 12.91
C THR A 55 -3.25 -5.26 13.65
N GLY A 56 -2.53 -4.16 13.43
CA GLY A 56 -1.24 -3.86 14.10
C GLY A 56 -0.07 -4.72 13.63
N ASN A 57 -0.28 -5.64 12.69
CA ASN A 57 0.73 -6.55 12.15
C ASN A 57 1.43 -5.97 10.92
N TYR A 58 1.63 -4.65 10.90
CA TYR A 58 2.22 -3.94 9.76
C TYR A 58 3.72 -4.23 9.63
N MET A 59 4.05 -5.41 9.10
CA MET A 59 5.37 -5.67 8.56
C MET A 59 5.48 -4.92 7.23
N LYS A 60 6.44 -3.98 7.13
CA LYS A 60 6.86 -3.39 5.84
C LYS A 60 6.98 -4.54 4.83
N PRO A 61 6.09 -4.65 3.82
CA PRO A 61 6.24 -5.68 2.81
C PRO A 61 7.50 -5.30 2.05
N GLY A 62 8.59 -6.02 2.29
CA GLY A 62 9.87 -5.79 1.62
C GLY A 62 9.68 -6.02 0.14
N LYS A 63 9.43 -4.95 -0.63
CA LYS A 63 9.48 -4.91 -2.10
C LYS A 63 8.78 -6.05 -2.88
N THR A 64 7.87 -6.83 -2.28
CA THR A 64 7.11 -7.81 -3.05
C THR A 64 5.99 -7.07 -3.78
N THR A 65 6.28 -6.72 -5.02
CA THR A 65 5.29 -6.17 -5.94
C THR A 65 4.18 -7.21 -6.15
N VAL A 66 2.94 -6.78 -6.35
CA VAL A 66 1.80 -7.68 -6.65
C VAL A 66 2.10 -8.58 -7.86
N ALA A 67 3.05 -8.19 -8.71
CA ALA A 67 3.57 -9.01 -9.81
C ALA A 67 4.23 -10.33 -9.37
N ASP A 68 4.80 -10.40 -8.16
CA ASP A 68 5.33 -11.66 -7.60
C ASP A 68 4.23 -12.55 -7.02
N TYR A 69 3.12 -11.96 -6.55
CA TYR A 69 2.00 -12.74 -5.98
C TYR A 69 1.19 -13.47 -7.07
N LEU A 70 1.19 -12.98 -8.31
CA LEU A 70 0.47 -13.57 -9.43
C LEU A 70 1.27 -14.64 -10.21
N ARG A 71 2.45 -15.03 -9.72
CA ARG A 71 3.28 -16.12 -10.31
C ARG A 71 3.22 -17.43 -9.51
N ARG A 72 2.19 -17.63 -8.70
CA ARG A 72 1.95 -18.89 -8.01
C ARG A 72 0.57 -19.42 -8.31
#